data_AF-A0A1M6SE20-F1
#
_entry.id   AF-A0A1M6SE20-F1
#
_cell.length_a   1.000
_cell.length_b   1.000
_cell.length_c   1.000
_cell.angle_alpha   90.00
_cell.angle_beta   90.00
_cell.angle_gamma   90.00
#
_symmetry.space_group_name_H-M   'P 1'
#
loop_
_entity.id
_entity.type
_entity.pdbx_description
1 polymer ?
#
loop_
_entity_poly.entity_id
_entity_poly.type
_entity_poly.pdbx_seq_one_letter_code
_entity_poly.pdbx_strand_id
1 'polypeptide(L)'
;MIKDESKVLDLYKHFVATKKKDWEFGNSILYKMCKENPKHNNSNIVVGKIWLIGRSYAAAIERRKDGRKTGDFYFDIVAPEMKRISKELDKKIEELSLSASENFTNLLYTHKFLTKTFNKISHLEKRSLASKYLHFHCPEKVFIYDSRARDGIHKFVERPDKSILNKLQPDKFDKEYGDFVCRVLELKTLLEENLQITLSPRDIDNFLLSDAIKNYHKENKAKKKI
;
A
#
# COMPACT_ATOMS: atom_id res chain seq x y z
N MET A 1 -0.89 -14.21 -14.92
CA MET A 1 -0.94 -14.07 -16.39
C MET A 1 -1.03 -12.60 -16.77
N ILE A 2 0.07 -12.13 -17.33
CA ILE A 2 0.25 -10.78 -17.85
C ILE A 2 -0.39 -10.71 -19.25
N LYS A 3 -1.11 -9.64 -19.55
CA LYS A 3 -1.89 -9.53 -20.79
C LYS A 3 -1.03 -9.29 -22.04
N ASP A 4 0.03 -8.49 -21.89
CA ASP A 4 0.93 -8.08 -22.97
C ASP A 4 2.26 -7.62 -22.36
N GLU A 5 3.23 -8.52 -22.30
CA GLU A 5 4.52 -8.29 -21.62
C GLU A 5 5.35 -7.21 -22.32
N SER A 6 5.47 -7.28 -23.66
CA SER A 6 6.24 -6.30 -24.43
C SER A 6 5.72 -4.88 -24.18
N LYS A 7 4.40 -4.70 -24.18
CA LYS A 7 3.80 -3.39 -23.95
C LYS A 7 3.98 -2.90 -22.52
N VAL A 8 3.95 -3.79 -21.52
CA VAL A 8 4.23 -3.45 -20.13
C VAL A 8 5.67 -2.92 -20.00
N LEU A 9 6.63 -3.59 -20.64
CA LEU A 9 8.03 -3.19 -20.64
C LEU A 9 8.24 -1.82 -21.29
N ASP A 10 7.59 -1.56 -22.43
CA ASP A 10 7.68 -0.26 -23.11
C ASP A 10 7.07 0.87 -22.28
N LEU A 11 5.91 0.63 -21.66
CA LEU A 11 5.28 1.59 -20.74
C LEU A 11 6.17 1.89 -19.54
N TYR A 12 6.83 0.87 -18.98
CA TYR A 12 7.74 1.06 -17.86
C TYR A 12 8.98 1.86 -18.27
N LYS A 13 9.62 1.53 -19.40
CA LYS A 13 10.75 2.31 -19.94
C LYS A 13 10.37 3.77 -20.17
N HIS A 14 9.20 4.02 -20.76
CA HIS A 14 8.68 5.38 -20.96
C HIS A 14 8.42 6.09 -19.64
N PHE A 15 7.84 5.40 -18.65
CA PHE A 15 7.66 5.94 -17.31
C PHE A 15 8.99 6.35 -16.69
N VAL A 16 10.02 5.49 -16.73
CA VAL A 16 11.34 5.81 -16.18
C VAL A 16 11.96 7.03 -16.86
N ALA A 17 11.83 7.16 -18.18
CA ALA A 17 12.34 8.29 -18.93
C ALA A 17 11.60 9.62 -18.65
N THR A 18 10.34 9.56 -18.21
CA THR A 18 9.47 10.73 -18.04
C THR A 18 9.09 11.01 -16.59
N LYS A 19 9.52 10.15 -15.64
CA LYS A 19 9.13 10.27 -14.24
C LYS A 19 9.58 11.60 -13.66
N LYS A 20 8.65 12.29 -13.03
CA LYS A 20 8.92 13.51 -12.28
C LYS A 20 9.20 13.18 -10.83
N LYS A 21 9.97 14.06 -10.18
CA LYS A 21 10.31 13.98 -8.75
C LYS A 21 9.31 14.72 -7.86
N ASP A 22 8.10 14.97 -8.40
CA ASP A 22 7.05 15.68 -7.68
C ASP A 22 6.74 14.93 -6.38
N TRP A 23 6.58 15.67 -5.28
CA TRP A 23 6.26 15.14 -3.94
C TRP A 23 7.36 14.33 -3.24
N GLU A 24 8.57 14.17 -3.81
CA GLU A 24 9.67 13.44 -3.16
C GLU A 24 10.02 14.01 -1.78
N PHE A 25 10.07 15.34 -1.64
CA PHE A 25 10.33 15.99 -0.36
C PHE A 25 9.22 15.68 0.67
N GLY A 26 7.94 15.79 0.28
CA GLY A 26 6.83 15.46 1.18
C GLY A 26 6.89 14.00 1.65
N ASN A 27 7.21 13.08 0.74
CA ASN A 27 7.37 11.66 1.07
C ASN A 27 8.58 11.43 1.99
N SER A 28 9.69 12.12 1.77
CA SER A 28 10.89 11.98 2.61
C SER A 28 10.63 12.42 4.06
N ILE A 29 9.80 13.45 4.27
CA ILE A 29 9.34 13.85 5.60
C ILE A 29 8.53 12.73 6.27
N LEU A 30 7.61 12.09 5.53
CA LEU A 30 6.80 10.99 6.08
C LEU A 30 7.65 9.75 6.42
N TYR A 31 8.62 9.41 5.56
CA TYR A 31 9.57 8.34 5.85
C TYR A 31 10.44 8.65 7.06
N LYS A 32 10.98 9.89 7.13
CA LYS A 32 11.79 10.34 8.27
C LYS A 32 11.00 10.24 9.56
N MET A 33 9.74 10.69 9.57
CA MET A 33 8.85 10.62 10.73
C MET A 33 8.69 9.18 11.25
N CYS A 34 8.46 8.20 10.37
CA CYS A 34 8.33 6.80 10.78
C CYS A 34 9.66 6.16 11.16
N LYS A 35 10.75 6.47 10.45
CA LYS A 35 12.10 5.96 10.73
C LYS A 35 12.64 6.44 12.07
N GLU A 36 12.47 7.72 12.40
CA GLU A 36 12.94 8.32 13.65
C GLU A 36 12.04 7.95 14.84
N ASN A 37 10.79 7.56 14.57
CA ASN A 37 9.84 7.16 15.59
C ASN A 37 9.23 5.80 15.24
N PRO A 38 9.95 4.68 15.26
CA PRO A 38 9.40 3.41 14.77
C PRO A 38 8.33 2.82 15.68
N LYS A 39 8.40 3.08 16.99
CA LYS A 39 7.52 2.46 18.00
C LYS A 39 6.18 3.19 18.17
N HIS A 40 5.20 2.51 18.78
CA HIS A 40 3.83 3.00 18.98
C HIS A 40 3.46 3.27 20.44
N ASN A 41 4.44 3.67 21.26
CA ASN A 41 4.26 3.90 22.71
C ASN A 41 3.84 5.33 23.10
N ASN A 42 3.95 6.31 22.18
CA ASN A 42 3.60 7.70 22.42
C ASN A 42 2.37 8.10 21.58
N SER A 43 1.28 8.46 22.25
CA SER A 43 0.01 8.83 21.62
C SER A 43 0.11 10.00 20.64
N ASN A 44 0.83 11.08 20.99
CA ASN A 44 1.00 12.25 20.12
C ASN A 44 1.69 11.85 18.81
N ILE A 45 2.74 11.05 18.89
CA ILE A 45 3.50 10.60 17.73
C ILE A 45 2.65 9.67 16.85
N VAL A 46 1.93 8.72 17.45
CA VAL A 46 1.08 7.80 16.69
C VAL A 46 -0.07 8.52 15.99
N VAL A 47 -0.76 9.41 16.70
CA VAL A 47 -1.81 10.27 16.13
C VAL A 47 -1.26 11.11 14.98
N GLY A 48 -0.11 11.76 15.19
CA GLY A 48 0.55 12.56 14.15
C GLY A 48 0.84 11.76 12.88
N LYS A 49 1.39 10.54 13.00
CA LYS A 49 1.64 9.66 11.84
C LYS A 49 0.35 9.32 11.11
N ILE A 50 -0.68 8.88 11.82
CA ILE A 50 -1.96 8.48 11.21
C ILE A 50 -2.61 9.67 10.51
N TRP A 51 -2.61 10.84 11.15
CA TRP A 51 -3.17 12.07 10.59
C TRP A 51 -2.42 12.51 9.33
N LEU A 52 -1.10 12.68 9.41
CA LEU A 52 -0.29 13.15 8.28
C LEU A 52 -0.32 12.19 7.10
N ILE A 53 -0.12 10.88 7.34
CA ILE A 53 -0.19 9.88 6.26
C ILE A 53 -1.61 9.83 5.67
N GLY A 54 -2.63 9.81 6.52
CA GLY A 54 -4.02 9.75 6.09
C GLY A 54 -4.43 10.96 5.25
N ARG A 55 -4.00 12.18 5.62
CA ARG A 55 -4.34 13.41 4.90
C ARG A 55 -3.54 13.57 3.61
N SER A 56 -2.23 13.34 3.66
CA SER A 56 -1.35 13.46 2.48
C SER A 56 -1.69 12.47 1.38
N TYR A 57 -2.22 11.29 1.72
CA TYR A 57 -2.58 10.24 0.75
C TYR A 57 -4.09 10.00 0.60
N ALA A 58 -4.92 10.96 1.02
CA ALA A 58 -6.38 10.90 0.91
C ALA A 58 -7.01 9.61 1.48
N ALA A 59 -6.40 9.06 2.53
CA ALA A 59 -6.78 7.81 3.20
C ALA A 59 -7.09 8.06 4.69
N ALA A 60 -7.69 9.20 5.01
CA ALA A 60 -7.96 9.63 6.38
C ALA A 60 -8.73 8.58 7.19
N ILE A 61 -8.40 8.42 8.49
CA ILE A 61 -9.01 7.39 9.35
C ILE A 61 -10.43 7.76 9.77
N GLU A 62 -10.77 9.04 9.77
CA GLU A 62 -12.08 9.55 10.16
C GLU A 62 -13.17 9.12 9.17
N ARG A 63 -14.41 9.12 9.65
CA ARG A 63 -15.62 8.99 8.82
C ARG A 63 -16.04 10.37 8.36
N ARG A 64 -16.30 10.56 7.06
CA ARG A 64 -16.65 11.89 6.52
C ARG A 64 -18.03 12.43 6.93
N LYS A 65 -18.85 11.77 7.76
CA LYS A 65 -20.29 12.10 7.84
C LYS A 65 -21.08 11.80 9.12
N ASP A 66 -20.47 11.56 10.29
CA ASP A 66 -21.26 11.44 11.53
C ASP A 66 -21.10 12.70 12.37
N GLY A 67 -22.06 13.60 12.25
CA GLY A 67 -22.10 14.91 12.93
C GLY A 67 -22.29 14.86 14.44
N ARG A 68 -21.86 13.81 15.14
CA ARG A 68 -22.00 13.67 16.59
C ARG A 68 -20.88 12.81 17.18
N LYS A 69 -19.69 13.39 17.34
CA LYS A 69 -18.78 13.01 18.44
C LYS A 69 -18.33 14.30 19.12
N THR A 70 -18.78 14.48 20.35
CA THR A 70 -18.17 15.43 21.28
C THR A 70 -16.82 14.85 21.70
N GLY A 71 -15.71 15.56 21.48
CA GLY A 71 -14.35 15.12 21.81
C GLY A 71 -13.39 15.12 20.63
N ASP A 72 -12.11 14.87 20.90
CA ASP A 72 -11.05 14.74 19.90
C ASP A 72 -10.97 13.28 19.45
N PHE A 73 -11.55 12.96 18.29
CA PHE A 73 -11.56 11.61 17.72
C PHE A 73 -10.16 10.96 17.70
N TYR A 74 -9.10 11.73 17.45
CA TYR A 74 -7.76 11.19 17.39
C TYR A 74 -7.22 10.80 18.77
N PHE A 75 -7.38 11.66 19.77
CA PHE A 75 -6.86 11.39 21.10
C PHE A 75 -7.78 10.53 21.97
N ASP A 76 -9.09 10.59 21.73
CA ASP A 76 -10.09 9.87 22.52
C ASP A 76 -10.34 8.45 22.00
N ILE A 77 -10.07 8.18 20.71
CA ILE A 77 -10.39 6.89 20.07
C ILE A 77 -9.17 6.27 19.37
N VAL A 78 -8.50 7.02 18.49
CA VAL A 78 -7.37 6.46 17.73
C VAL A 78 -6.21 6.12 18.66
N ALA A 79 -5.80 7.04 19.53
CA ALA A 79 -4.63 6.85 20.37
C ALA A 79 -4.77 5.68 21.37
N PRO A 80 -5.90 5.53 22.11
CA PRO A 80 -6.11 4.40 23.01
C PRO A 80 -6.06 3.06 22.28
N GLU A 81 -6.74 2.93 21.14
CA GLU A 81 -6.75 1.68 20.36
C GLU A 81 -5.37 1.33 19.80
N MET A 82 -4.62 2.31 19.31
CA MET A 82 -3.26 2.08 18.82
C MET A 82 -2.29 1.74 19.96
N LYS A 83 -2.43 2.37 21.13
CA LYS A 83 -1.64 2.04 22.31
C LYS A 83 -1.91 0.62 22.78
N ARG A 84 -3.18 0.19 22.75
CA ARG A 84 -3.62 -1.18 23.09
C ARG A 84 -2.94 -2.24 22.24
N ILE A 85 -2.72 -1.97 20.96
CA ILE A 85 -2.06 -2.90 20.03
C ILE A 85 -0.55 -2.67 19.86
N SER A 86 0.02 -1.64 20.48
CA SER A 86 1.38 -1.15 20.22
C SER A 86 2.46 -2.25 20.22
N LYS A 87 2.53 -3.06 21.29
CA LYS A 87 3.51 -4.15 21.41
C LYS A 87 3.41 -5.17 20.26
N GLU A 88 2.18 -5.55 19.89
CA GLU A 88 1.95 -6.50 18.80
C GLU A 88 2.26 -5.87 17.43
N LEU A 89 1.86 -4.62 17.22
CA LEU A 89 2.15 -3.90 15.97
C LEU A 89 3.65 -3.70 15.77
N ASP A 90 4.37 -3.27 16.82
CA ASP A 90 5.81 -3.07 16.78
C ASP A 90 6.54 -4.38 16.46
N LYS A 91 6.13 -5.49 17.09
CA LYS A 91 6.67 -6.83 16.81
C LYS A 91 6.42 -7.23 15.35
N LYS A 92 5.21 -7.04 14.83
CA LYS A 92 4.87 -7.36 13.44
C LYS A 92 5.66 -6.54 12.43
N ILE A 93 5.86 -5.25 12.69
CA ILE A 93 6.66 -4.36 11.85
C ILE A 93 8.14 -4.78 11.84
N GLU A 94 8.66 -5.17 13.01
CA GLU A 94 10.03 -5.67 13.14
C GLU A 94 10.22 -7.01 12.40
N GLU A 95 9.33 -7.98 12.61
CA GLU A 95 9.32 -9.27 11.90
C GLU A 95 9.18 -9.10 10.38
N LEU A 96 8.36 -8.14 9.93
CA LEU A 96 8.22 -7.81 8.51
C LEU A 96 9.48 -7.16 7.93
N SER A 97 10.15 -6.31 8.70
CA SER A 97 11.37 -5.63 8.24
C SER A 97 12.53 -6.62 8.09
N LEU A 98 12.63 -7.59 9.01
CA LEU A 98 13.66 -8.62 9.02
C LEU A 98 13.37 -9.80 8.08
N SER A 99 12.13 -9.97 7.61
CA SER A 99 11.79 -11.12 6.76
C SER A 99 12.48 -11.04 5.40
N ALA A 100 12.84 -12.20 4.85
CA ALA A 100 13.28 -12.31 3.46
C ALA A 100 12.28 -11.61 2.52
N SER A 101 12.77 -11.00 1.44
CA SER A 101 11.97 -10.26 0.45
C SER A 101 10.82 -11.09 -0.14
N GLU A 102 10.95 -12.40 -0.16
CA GLU A 102 9.98 -13.34 -0.73
C GLU A 102 8.92 -13.81 0.27
N ASN A 103 9.06 -13.48 1.56
CA ASN A 103 8.10 -13.89 2.57
C ASN A 103 6.96 -12.87 2.73
N PHE A 104 5.94 -13.02 1.87
CA PHE A 104 4.76 -12.17 1.89
C PHE A 104 3.71 -12.56 2.96
N THR A 105 3.91 -13.66 3.68
CA THR A 105 3.00 -14.08 4.76
C THR A 105 2.91 -13.02 5.84
N ASN A 106 4.07 -12.54 6.30
CA ASN A 106 4.14 -11.50 7.34
C ASN A 106 3.53 -10.18 6.85
N LEU A 107 3.74 -9.83 5.58
CA LEU A 107 3.12 -8.66 4.96
C LEU A 107 1.60 -8.74 5.03
N LEU A 108 1.02 -9.83 4.52
CA LEU A 108 -0.42 -10.03 4.41
C LEU A 108 -1.10 -10.10 5.78
N TYR A 109 -0.48 -10.77 6.75
CA TYR A 109 -1.01 -10.88 8.10
C TYR A 109 -0.92 -9.56 8.86
N THR A 110 0.18 -8.82 8.70
CA THR A 110 0.35 -7.49 9.32
C THR A 110 -0.62 -6.48 8.73
N HIS A 111 -0.83 -6.50 7.41
CA HIS A 111 -1.83 -5.66 6.75
C HIS A 111 -3.25 -5.97 7.24
N LYS A 112 -3.63 -7.25 7.34
CA LYS A 112 -4.95 -7.63 7.86
C LYS A 112 -5.13 -7.23 9.32
N PHE A 113 -4.10 -7.42 10.15
CA PHE A 113 -4.10 -7.01 11.55
C PHE A 113 -4.40 -5.52 11.69
N LEU A 114 -3.65 -4.66 10.98
CA LEU A 114 -3.85 -3.22 11.05
C LEU A 114 -5.19 -2.78 10.45
N THR A 115 -5.62 -3.41 9.35
CA THR A 115 -6.94 -3.15 8.74
C THR A 115 -8.07 -3.48 9.71
N LYS A 116 -8.00 -4.62 10.44
CA LYS A 116 -8.98 -4.97 11.48
C LYS A 116 -9.02 -3.92 12.59
N THR A 117 -7.87 -3.40 13.03
CA THR A 117 -7.81 -2.34 14.04
C THR A 117 -8.42 -1.04 13.53
N PHE A 118 -8.10 -0.61 12.31
CA PHE A 118 -8.71 0.59 11.73
C PHE A 118 -10.21 0.43 11.46
N ASN A 119 -10.68 -0.78 11.15
CA ASN A 119 -12.11 -1.07 11.11
C ASN A 119 -12.77 -0.88 12.47
N LYS A 120 -12.17 -1.38 13.57
CA LYS A 120 -12.71 -1.14 14.93
C LYS A 120 -12.83 0.35 15.28
N ILE A 121 -11.84 1.15 14.87
CA ILE A 121 -11.79 2.59 15.13
C ILE A 121 -12.80 3.38 14.28
N SER A 122 -12.92 3.04 12.99
CA SER A 122 -13.62 3.88 12.00
C SER A 122 -14.91 3.28 11.45
N HIS A 123 -15.18 2.01 11.75
CA HIS A 123 -16.23 1.17 11.18
C HIS A 123 -16.16 1.02 9.66
N LEU A 124 -14.97 1.20 9.08
CA LEU A 124 -14.72 1.08 7.65
C LEU A 124 -13.51 0.19 7.38
N GLU A 125 -13.53 -0.52 6.26
CA GLU A 125 -12.40 -1.30 5.76
C GLU A 125 -11.31 -0.36 5.21
N LYS A 126 -10.51 0.24 6.10
CA LYS A 126 -9.45 1.21 5.79
C LYS A 126 -8.19 0.55 5.19
N ARG A 127 -8.37 -0.34 4.20
CA ARG A 127 -7.28 -1.09 3.52
C ARG A 127 -6.18 -0.17 3.01
N SER A 128 -6.58 0.95 2.39
CA SER A 128 -5.64 1.91 1.83
C SER A 128 -4.79 2.60 2.90
N LEU A 129 -5.42 3.02 3.99
CA LEU A 129 -4.68 3.62 5.11
C LEU A 129 -3.73 2.59 5.73
N ALA A 130 -4.17 1.35 5.93
CA ALA A 130 -3.33 0.30 6.48
C ALA A 130 -2.09 0.04 5.62
N SER A 131 -2.24 -0.12 4.30
CA SER A 131 -1.10 -0.29 3.40
C SER A 131 -0.16 0.91 3.39
N LYS A 132 -0.70 2.14 3.38
CA LYS A 132 0.11 3.37 3.34
C LYS A 132 0.88 3.55 4.65
N TYR A 133 0.20 3.35 5.78
CA TYR A 133 0.81 3.42 7.10
C TYR A 133 1.97 2.43 7.20
N LEU A 134 1.73 1.16 6.86
CA LEU A 134 2.77 0.12 6.88
C LEU A 134 3.89 0.39 5.87
N HIS A 135 3.59 0.94 4.69
CA HIS A 135 4.61 1.31 3.70
C HIS A 135 5.57 2.37 4.23
N PHE A 136 5.10 3.36 4.99
CA PHE A 136 6.01 4.34 5.58
C PHE A 136 6.87 3.76 6.72
N HIS A 137 6.44 2.67 7.36
CA HIS A 137 7.24 1.94 8.35
C HIS A 137 8.18 0.90 7.72
N CYS A 138 7.77 0.25 6.64
CA CYS A 138 8.48 -0.83 5.96
C CYS A 138 8.50 -0.61 4.42
N PRO A 139 9.20 0.43 3.92
CA PRO A 139 9.16 0.82 2.50
C PRO A 139 9.60 -0.28 1.54
N GLU A 140 10.51 -1.15 1.97
CA GLU A 140 11.07 -2.23 1.16
C GLU A 140 10.18 -3.47 1.10
N LYS A 141 9.07 -3.51 1.86
CA LYS A 141 8.26 -4.73 2.05
C LYS A 141 6.80 -4.57 1.68
N VAL A 142 6.25 -3.35 1.76
CA VAL A 142 4.80 -3.12 1.67
C VAL A 142 4.48 -2.32 0.42
N PHE A 143 3.54 -2.80 -0.39
CA PHE A 143 3.02 -2.06 -1.55
C PHE A 143 1.89 -1.13 -1.12
N ILE A 144 1.82 0.07 -1.71
CA ILE A 144 0.70 0.97 -1.46
C ILE A 144 -0.53 0.47 -2.20
N TYR A 145 -1.63 0.34 -1.46
CA TYR A 145 -2.92 0.00 -2.01
C TYR A 145 -3.88 1.18 -1.93
N ASP A 146 -4.53 1.47 -3.06
CA ASP A 146 -5.76 2.24 -3.16
C ASP A 146 -6.45 1.90 -4.49
N SER A 147 -7.59 2.56 -4.77
CA SER A 147 -8.33 2.30 -6.00
C SER A 147 -7.50 2.57 -7.25
N ARG A 148 -6.60 3.57 -7.23
CA ARG A 148 -5.76 3.89 -8.40
C ARG A 148 -4.70 2.82 -8.63
N ALA A 149 -4.03 2.38 -7.57
CA ALA A 149 -3.04 1.30 -7.66
C ALA A 149 -3.70 -0.01 -8.12
N ARG A 150 -4.86 -0.35 -7.55
CA ARG A 150 -5.67 -1.50 -7.96
C ARG A 150 -6.06 -1.41 -9.43
N ASP A 151 -6.67 -0.30 -9.86
CA ASP A 151 -7.11 -0.14 -11.24
C ASP A 151 -5.93 -0.12 -12.22
N GLY A 152 -4.75 0.36 -11.77
CA GLY A 152 -3.50 0.28 -12.50
C GLY A 152 -3.05 -1.15 -12.74
N ILE A 153 -2.93 -1.96 -11.68
CA ILE A 153 -2.37 -3.31 -11.80
C ILE A 153 -3.28 -4.27 -12.60
N HIS A 154 -4.60 -4.11 -12.51
CA HIS A 154 -5.58 -4.90 -13.28
C HIS A 154 -5.49 -4.70 -14.80
N LYS A 155 -4.77 -3.66 -15.26
CA LYS A 155 -4.48 -3.46 -16.69
C LYS A 155 -3.42 -4.42 -17.19
N PHE A 156 -2.47 -4.79 -16.36
CA PHE A 156 -1.32 -5.60 -16.73
C PHE A 156 -1.53 -7.07 -16.40
N VAL A 157 -2.01 -7.35 -15.20
CA VAL A 157 -2.22 -8.70 -14.72
C VAL A 157 -3.72 -8.96 -14.66
N GLU A 158 -4.22 -9.95 -15.40
CA GLU A 158 -5.65 -10.29 -15.36
C GLU A 158 -5.98 -11.33 -14.28
N ARG A 159 -5.16 -12.37 -14.21
CA ARG A 159 -5.31 -13.48 -13.27
C ARG A 159 -3.93 -13.83 -12.72
N PRO A 160 -3.58 -13.41 -11.50
CA PRO A 160 -2.29 -13.75 -10.94
C PRO A 160 -2.26 -15.22 -10.50
N ASP A 161 -1.08 -15.81 -10.39
CA ASP A 161 -0.83 -17.00 -9.59
C ASP A 161 -1.10 -16.69 -8.12
N LYS A 162 -1.97 -17.50 -7.52
CA LYS A 162 -2.40 -17.40 -6.12
C LYS A 162 -1.85 -18.55 -5.28
N SER A 163 -0.90 -19.32 -5.80
CA SER A 163 -0.25 -20.43 -5.11
C SER A 163 0.23 -20.06 -3.70
N ILE A 164 0.75 -18.84 -3.52
CA ILE A 164 1.16 -18.31 -2.21
C ILE A 164 -0.06 -18.18 -1.28
N LEU A 165 -1.17 -17.60 -1.73
CA LEU A 165 -2.37 -17.40 -0.91
C LEU A 165 -3.03 -18.73 -0.50
N ASN A 166 -2.96 -19.74 -1.37
CA ASN A 166 -3.54 -21.07 -1.09
C ASN A 166 -2.83 -21.79 0.06
N LYS A 167 -1.58 -21.42 0.36
CA LYS A 167 -0.80 -21.95 1.49
C LYS A 167 -1.10 -21.23 2.81
N LEU A 168 -1.85 -20.12 2.77
CA LEU A 168 -2.16 -19.29 3.94
C LEU A 168 -3.52 -19.64 4.53
N GLN A 169 -3.67 -19.36 5.83
CA GLN A 169 -4.96 -19.45 6.50
C GLN A 169 -5.92 -18.36 5.97
N PRO A 170 -7.08 -18.72 5.38
CA PRO A 170 -7.94 -17.76 4.68
C PRO A 170 -8.47 -16.59 5.51
N ASP A 171 -8.52 -16.72 6.84
CA ASP A 171 -9.01 -15.70 7.79
C ASP A 171 -7.91 -14.75 8.31
N LYS A 172 -6.64 -15.09 8.04
CA LYS A 172 -5.47 -14.35 8.52
C LYS A 172 -5.01 -13.24 7.59
N PHE A 173 -5.48 -13.20 6.34
CA PHE A 173 -5.17 -12.14 5.39
C PHE A 173 -6.42 -11.45 4.83
N ASP A 174 -6.24 -10.29 4.19
CA ASP A 174 -7.31 -9.63 3.43
C ASP A 174 -7.28 -10.13 1.99
N LYS A 175 -8.38 -10.71 1.50
CA LYS A 175 -8.42 -11.32 0.16
C LYS A 175 -8.20 -10.30 -0.97
N GLU A 176 -8.70 -9.08 -0.81
CA GLU A 176 -8.58 -8.04 -1.83
C GLU A 176 -7.14 -7.52 -1.90
N TYR A 177 -6.53 -7.26 -0.74
CA TYR A 177 -5.12 -6.89 -0.69
C TYR A 177 -4.18 -8.05 -1.09
N GLY A 178 -4.52 -9.29 -0.73
CA GLY A 178 -3.77 -10.48 -1.14
C GLY A 178 -3.74 -10.69 -2.65
N ASP A 179 -4.90 -10.59 -3.32
CA ASP A 179 -4.97 -10.62 -4.79
C ASP A 179 -4.13 -9.51 -5.41
N PHE A 180 -4.22 -8.29 -4.87
CA PHE A 180 -3.40 -7.16 -5.30
C PHE A 180 -1.89 -7.46 -5.18
N VAL A 181 -1.42 -7.96 -4.04
CA VAL A 181 -0.01 -8.30 -3.82
C VAL A 181 0.45 -9.34 -4.83
N CYS A 182 -0.30 -10.42 -5.07
CA CYS A 182 0.07 -11.43 -6.07
C CYS A 182 0.25 -10.82 -7.47
N ARG A 183 -0.65 -9.92 -7.89
CA ARG A 183 -0.50 -9.23 -9.19
C ARG A 183 0.74 -8.34 -9.24
N VAL A 184 0.99 -7.59 -8.17
CA VAL A 184 2.13 -6.69 -8.09
C VAL A 184 3.45 -7.48 -8.14
N LEU A 185 3.49 -8.66 -7.51
CA LEU A 185 4.65 -9.54 -7.57
C LEU A 185 4.90 -10.08 -8.98
N GLU A 186 3.87 -10.54 -9.68
CA GLU A 186 4.03 -10.95 -11.10
C GLU A 186 4.58 -9.81 -11.96
N LEU A 187 4.03 -8.60 -11.80
CA LEU A 187 4.51 -7.44 -12.55
C LEU A 187 5.96 -7.11 -12.19
N LYS A 188 6.31 -7.13 -10.89
CA LYS A 188 7.66 -6.87 -10.41
C LYS A 188 8.64 -7.87 -10.98
N THR A 189 8.35 -9.17 -10.90
CA THR A 189 9.17 -10.25 -11.46
C THR A 189 9.41 -10.06 -12.95
N LEU A 190 8.35 -9.81 -13.74
CA LEU A 190 8.50 -9.56 -15.18
C LEU A 190 9.49 -8.42 -15.44
N LEU A 191 9.32 -7.28 -14.76
CA LEU A 191 10.16 -6.10 -14.98
C LEU A 191 11.61 -6.34 -14.54
N GLU A 192 11.83 -6.94 -13.38
CA GLU A 192 13.17 -7.20 -12.85
C GLU A 192 13.95 -8.17 -13.74
N GLU A 193 13.32 -9.26 -14.19
CA GLU A 193 13.96 -10.27 -15.05
C GLU A 193 14.25 -9.73 -16.45
N ASN A 194 13.32 -9.00 -17.07
CA ASN A 194 13.50 -8.52 -18.45
C ASN A 194 14.41 -7.30 -18.55
N LEU A 195 14.50 -6.49 -17.49
CA LEU A 195 15.29 -5.26 -17.49
C LEU A 195 16.59 -5.39 -16.68
N GLN A 196 16.80 -6.50 -15.99
CA GLN A 196 17.98 -6.75 -15.14
C GLN A 196 18.16 -5.65 -14.07
N ILE A 197 17.06 -5.31 -13.41
CA ILE A 197 16.99 -4.29 -12.35
C ILE A 197 16.39 -4.87 -11.08
N THR A 198 16.52 -4.12 -9.98
CA THR A 198 15.79 -4.39 -8.73
C THR A 198 14.81 -3.25 -8.47
N LEU A 199 13.57 -3.59 -8.14
CA LEU A 199 12.50 -2.63 -7.92
C LEU A 199 12.04 -2.65 -6.47
N SER A 200 12.03 -1.48 -5.85
CA SER A 200 11.37 -1.32 -4.55
C SER A 200 9.85 -1.35 -4.71
N PRO A 201 9.08 -1.62 -3.63
CA PRO A 201 7.64 -1.40 -3.64
C PRO A 201 7.24 -0.01 -4.12
N ARG A 202 8.00 1.01 -3.73
CA ARG A 202 7.74 2.41 -4.14
C ARG A 202 7.91 2.61 -5.65
N ASP A 203 8.86 1.95 -6.30
CA ASP A 203 9.05 2.06 -7.74
C ASP A 203 7.82 1.53 -8.49
N ILE A 204 7.30 0.38 -8.04
CA ILE A 204 6.05 -0.19 -8.59
C ILE A 204 4.86 0.72 -8.29
N ASP A 205 4.73 1.21 -7.05
CA ASP A 205 3.64 2.12 -6.66
C ASP A 205 3.61 3.37 -7.54
N ASN A 206 4.78 3.98 -7.79
CA ASN A 206 4.90 5.15 -8.64
C ASN A 206 4.55 4.83 -10.10
N PHE A 207 5.01 3.67 -10.60
CA PHE A 207 4.66 3.22 -11.94
C PHE A 207 3.15 3.05 -12.10
N LEU A 208 2.50 2.34 -11.17
CA LEU A 208 1.05 2.08 -11.17
C LEU A 208 0.20 3.36 -11.15
N LEU A 209 0.74 4.45 -10.59
CA LEU A 209 0.05 5.75 -10.49
C LEU A 209 0.42 6.74 -11.61
N SER A 210 1.36 6.38 -12.48
CA SER A 210 1.93 7.25 -13.51
C SER A 210 0.94 7.69 -14.58
N ASP A 211 1.23 8.82 -15.23
CA ASP A 211 0.43 9.32 -16.34
C ASP A 211 0.53 8.42 -17.59
N ALA A 212 1.63 7.67 -17.75
CA ALA A 212 1.75 6.64 -18.79
C ALA A 212 0.58 5.64 -18.74
N ILE A 213 0.21 5.21 -17.53
CA ILE A 213 -0.92 4.31 -17.29
C ILE A 213 -2.28 4.99 -17.47
N LYS A 214 -2.37 6.30 -17.21
CA LYS A 214 -3.60 7.08 -17.45
C LYS A 214 -3.84 7.33 -18.94
N ASN A 215 -2.79 7.62 -19.70
CA ASN A 215 -2.88 7.89 -21.13
C ASN A 215 -3.18 6.62 -21.93
N TYR A 216 -2.56 5.49 -21.56
CA TYR A 216 -2.96 4.16 -22.06
C TYR A 216 -4.48 3.93 -21.96
N HIS A 217 -5.10 4.36 -20.87
CA HIS A 217 -6.53 4.20 -20.67
C HIS A 217 -7.37 5.08 -21.60
N LYS A 218 -6.94 6.32 -21.89
CA LYS A 218 -7.65 7.21 -22.83
C LYS A 218 -7.65 6.62 -24.25
N GLU A 219 -6.51 6.13 -24.71
CA GLU A 219 -6.35 5.57 -26.06
C GLU A 219 -7.17 4.27 -26.26
N ASN A 220 -7.12 3.33 -25.30
CA ASN A 220 -7.87 2.08 -25.42
C ASN A 220 -9.38 2.27 -25.25
N LYS A 221 -9.83 3.27 -24.48
CA LYS A 221 -11.25 3.59 -24.35
C LYS A 221 -11.80 4.27 -25.61
N ALA A 222 -10.99 5.05 -26.32
CA ALA A 222 -11.35 5.60 -27.63
C ALA A 222 -11.48 4.49 -28.69
N LYS A 223 -10.57 3.51 -28.69
CA LYS A 223 -10.60 2.36 -29.62
C LYS A 223 -11.77 1.40 -29.44
N LYS A 224 -12.40 1.34 -28.25
CA LYS A 224 -13.60 0.51 -27.98
C LYS A 224 -14.93 1.21 -28.28
N LYS A 225 -14.90 2.47 -28.69
CA LYS A 225 -16.10 3.26 -29.06
C LYS A 225 -16.30 3.37 -30.59
N ILE A 226 -15.47 2.66 -31.35
CA ILE A 226 -15.56 2.45 -32.80
C ILE A 226 -15.83 0.96 -32.99
#